data_AF-A0A7V2P7C6-F1
#
_entry.id   AF-A0A7V2P7C6-F1
#
_cell.length_a   1.000
_cell.length_b   1.000
_cell.length_c   1.000
_cell.angle_alpha   90.00
_cell.angle_beta   90.00
_cell.angle_gamma   90.00
#
_symmetry.space_group_name_H-M   'P 1'
#
loop_
_entity.id
_entity.type
_entity.pdbx_description
1 polymer ?
#
loop_
_entity_poly.entity_id
_entity_poly.type
_entity_poly.pdbx_seq_one_letter_code
_entity_poly.pdbx_strand_id
1 'polypeptide(L)'
;MAALGYSRNKEPFLELAEKLPLATLESVANETTSDEECLIQLQAWLLGTAGLLPSQRGSIFRQGVFTHRYVKSVESLWALYSKGLGMSLNAWHLSCTRPYNSPLRRLVAMSYLVTRYRDEGLLPGLWRNYAGGIPVGQDWRQLEEGLMVTADDYWACHFDFGVANLTASPTILGKGRVSDIIVNVLLPFTFAWSEANGRPEPAIVVQGLYQQYPKLSANAVLKHMMSQLRVGHRIVNSTRRQQGLLHIYRTLCTQGRCD
;
A
#
# COMPACT_ATOMS: atom_id res chain seq x y z
N MET A 1 -5.73 1.79 4.15
CA MET A 1 -4.84 0.61 3.99
C MET A 1 -5.32 -0.40 2.94
N ALA A 2 -6.60 -0.46 2.56
CA ALA A 2 -7.13 -1.39 1.53
C ALA A 2 -6.30 -1.49 0.23
N ALA A 3 -5.77 -0.36 -0.24
CA ALA A 3 -4.93 -0.26 -1.43
C ALA A 3 -3.60 -1.05 -1.34
N LEU A 4 -3.18 -1.46 -0.14
CA LEU A 4 -2.00 -2.27 0.09
C LEU A 4 -2.26 -3.76 -0.20
N GLY A 5 -3.51 -4.23 -0.05
CA GLY A 5 -3.94 -5.60 -0.31
C GLY A 5 -4.24 -5.89 -1.78
N TYR A 6 -3.70 -6.99 -2.32
CA TYR A 6 -4.21 -7.56 -3.58
C TYR A 6 -5.65 -8.07 -3.39
N SER A 7 -6.32 -8.42 -4.48
CA SER A 7 -7.75 -8.79 -4.49
C SER A 7 -8.17 -9.73 -3.36
N ARG A 8 -7.34 -10.73 -3.01
CA ARG A 8 -7.65 -11.69 -1.94
C ARG A 8 -7.57 -11.14 -0.52
N ASN A 9 -6.75 -10.11 -0.26
CA ASN A 9 -6.53 -9.58 1.09
C ASN A 9 -7.14 -8.20 1.28
N LYS A 10 -7.95 -7.70 0.33
CA LYS A 10 -8.54 -6.36 0.42
C LYS A 10 -9.42 -6.19 1.67
N GLU A 11 -10.27 -7.16 1.96
CA GLU A 11 -11.20 -7.11 3.12
C GLU A 11 -10.45 -7.11 4.47
N PRO A 12 -9.47 -8.00 4.72
CA PRO A 12 -8.64 -7.90 5.93
C PRO A 12 -7.92 -6.55 6.09
N PHE A 13 -7.45 -5.94 5.00
CA PHE A 13 -6.86 -4.61 5.06
C PHE A 13 -7.87 -3.49 5.33
N LEU A 14 -9.16 -3.70 5.03
CA LEU A 14 -10.24 -2.78 5.41
C LEU A 14 -10.57 -2.93 6.89
N GLU A 15 -10.80 -4.16 7.35
CA GLU A 15 -11.04 -4.45 8.77
C GLU A 15 -9.91 -3.91 9.66
N LEU A 16 -8.65 -4.11 9.24
CA LEU A 16 -7.51 -3.56 9.96
C LEU A 16 -7.53 -2.02 10.00
N ALA A 17 -7.93 -1.37 8.91
CA ALA A 17 -7.98 0.08 8.87
C ALA A 17 -9.10 0.66 9.75
N GLU A 18 -10.17 -0.10 9.99
CA GLU A 18 -11.23 0.25 10.93
C GLU A 18 -10.78 0.08 12.39
N LYS A 19 -10.07 -1.01 12.68
CA LYS A 19 -9.51 -1.28 14.02
C LYS A 19 -8.34 -0.35 14.37
N LEU A 20 -7.58 0.07 13.37
CA LEU A 20 -6.40 0.92 13.51
C LEU A 20 -6.46 2.08 12.51
N PRO A 21 -7.29 3.11 12.80
CA PRO A 21 -7.41 4.28 11.93
C PRO A 21 -6.09 5.03 11.76
N LEU A 22 -5.96 5.76 10.65
CA LEU A 22 -4.75 6.54 10.34
C LEU A 22 -4.39 7.52 11.48
N ALA A 23 -5.39 8.20 12.06
CA ALA A 23 -5.17 9.13 13.17
C ALA A 23 -4.53 8.45 14.40
N THR A 24 -4.87 7.18 14.67
CA THR A 24 -4.23 6.41 15.73
C THR A 24 -2.77 6.12 15.42
N LEU A 25 -2.46 5.75 14.16
CA LEU A 25 -1.08 5.53 13.73
C LEU A 25 -0.25 6.83 13.79
N GLU A 26 -0.81 7.95 13.36
CA GLU A 26 -0.14 9.25 13.42
C GLU A 26 0.10 9.69 14.87
N SER A 27 -0.86 9.46 15.78
CA SER A 27 -0.67 9.70 17.21
C SER A 27 0.49 8.88 17.77
N VAL A 28 0.52 7.58 17.49
CA VAL A 28 1.61 6.68 17.90
C VAL A 28 2.95 7.12 17.33
N ALA A 29 2.98 7.57 16.08
CA ALA A 29 4.20 8.05 15.45
C ALA A 29 4.76 9.31 16.13
N ASN A 30 3.88 10.20 16.58
CA ASN A 30 4.23 11.47 17.21
C ASN A 30 4.65 11.35 18.68
N GLU A 31 4.39 10.22 19.33
CA GLU A 31 4.85 9.93 20.70
C GLU A 31 6.33 9.54 20.79
N THR A 32 6.97 9.27 19.64
CA THR A 32 8.35 8.76 19.57
C THR A 32 9.36 9.83 19.20
N THR A 33 10.56 9.74 19.78
CA THR A 33 11.63 10.73 19.55
C THR A 33 12.49 10.38 18.34
N SER A 34 12.63 9.11 18.00
CA SER A 34 13.46 8.63 16.88
C SER A 34 12.67 7.84 15.86
N ASP A 35 13.13 7.85 14.60
CA ASP A 35 12.48 7.11 13.51
C ASP A 35 12.55 5.59 13.72
N GLU A 36 13.63 5.08 14.32
CA GLU A 36 13.77 3.64 14.63
C GLU A 36 12.73 3.20 15.65
N GLU A 37 12.56 3.95 16.75
CA GLU A 37 11.53 3.66 17.76
C GLU A 37 10.12 3.76 17.16
N CYS A 38 9.87 4.80 16.36
CA CYS A 38 8.63 4.99 15.62
C CYS A 38 8.28 3.76 14.76
N LEU A 39 9.24 3.28 13.96
CA LEU A 39 9.07 2.12 13.10
C LEU A 39 8.75 0.86 13.89
N ILE A 40 9.50 0.56 14.95
CA ILE A 40 9.28 -0.63 15.77
C ILE A 40 7.89 -0.59 16.42
N GLN A 41 7.49 0.58 16.95
CA GLN A 41 6.18 0.75 17.59
C GLN A 41 5.03 0.60 16.58
N LEU A 42 5.10 1.29 15.44
CA LEU A 42 4.10 1.16 14.37
C LEU A 42 4.01 -0.27 13.84
N GLN A 43 5.15 -0.96 13.66
CA GLN A 43 5.16 -2.35 13.20
C GLN A 43 4.56 -3.29 14.25
N ALA A 44 4.78 -3.05 15.55
CA ALA A 44 4.13 -3.81 16.62
C ALA A 44 2.61 -3.62 16.61
N TRP A 45 2.13 -2.38 16.45
CA TRP A 45 0.71 -2.08 16.36
C TRP A 45 0.07 -2.68 15.10
N LEU A 46 0.67 -2.47 13.93
CA LEU A 46 0.14 -2.95 12.65
C LEU A 46 0.13 -4.48 12.57
N LEU A 47 1.26 -5.13 12.86
CA LEU A 47 1.40 -6.58 12.76
C LEU A 47 0.66 -7.31 13.88
N GLY A 48 0.68 -6.75 15.09
CA GLY A 48 -0.03 -7.29 16.25
C GLY A 48 -1.55 -7.21 16.10
N THR A 49 -2.07 -6.04 15.69
CA THR A 49 -3.50 -5.89 15.41
C THR A 49 -3.93 -6.79 14.25
N ALA A 50 -3.08 -6.97 13.24
CA ALA A 50 -3.34 -7.90 12.15
C ALA A 50 -3.31 -9.39 12.57
N GLY A 51 -2.81 -9.74 13.76
CA GLY A 51 -2.65 -11.15 14.15
C GLY A 51 -1.49 -11.85 13.43
N LEU A 52 -0.48 -11.10 12.98
CA LEU A 52 0.60 -11.58 12.10
C LEU A 52 1.96 -11.70 12.80
N LEU A 53 2.04 -11.43 14.10
CA LEU A 53 3.26 -11.63 14.88
C LEU A 53 3.57 -13.12 15.08
N PRO A 54 4.85 -13.49 15.30
CA PRO A 54 5.24 -14.86 15.58
C PRO A 54 4.45 -15.53 16.71
N SER A 55 4.28 -14.84 17.85
CA SER A 55 3.50 -15.33 19.00
C SER A 55 2.03 -15.63 18.66
N GLN A 56 1.46 -14.93 17.69
CA GLN A 56 0.06 -15.07 17.26
C GLN A 56 -0.14 -16.16 16.20
N ARG A 57 0.95 -16.60 15.57
CA ARG A 57 0.95 -17.62 14.49
C ARG A 57 1.41 -18.99 14.97
N GLY A 58 1.77 -19.11 16.25
CA GLY A 58 2.09 -20.38 16.91
C GLY A 58 3.40 -21.01 16.45
N SER A 59 3.46 -22.34 16.47
CA SER A 59 4.68 -23.16 16.31
C SER A 59 5.26 -23.21 14.88
N ILE A 60 4.74 -22.39 13.95
CA ILE A 60 5.25 -22.31 12.57
C ILE A 60 6.69 -21.76 12.56
N PHE A 61 7.06 -20.98 13.57
CA PHE A 61 8.37 -20.37 13.68
C PHE A 61 9.34 -21.21 14.51
N ARG A 62 10.60 -21.28 14.06
CA ARG A 62 11.69 -21.90 14.84
C ARG A 62 11.94 -21.06 16.10
N GLN A 63 12.31 -21.71 17.21
CA GLN A 63 12.62 -21.00 18.47
C GLN A 63 13.67 -19.88 18.30
N GLY A 64 14.62 -20.04 17.37
CA GLY A 64 15.63 -19.01 17.05
C GLY A 64 15.08 -17.71 16.45
N VAL A 65 13.82 -17.65 16.00
CA VAL A 65 13.22 -16.40 15.52
C VAL A 65 13.08 -15.39 16.67
N PHE A 66 12.70 -15.88 17.86
CA PHE A 66 12.54 -15.06 19.06
C PHE A 66 13.88 -14.62 19.66
N THR A 67 15.03 -15.08 19.18
CA THR A 67 16.33 -14.60 19.68
C THR A 67 16.78 -13.31 19.01
N HIS A 68 16.21 -12.96 17.84
CA HIS A 68 16.59 -11.77 17.09
C HIS A 68 16.11 -10.48 17.78
N ARG A 69 17.00 -9.48 17.93
CA ARG A 69 16.73 -8.23 18.67
C ARG A 69 15.46 -7.53 18.21
N TYR A 70 15.34 -7.27 16.90
CA TYR A 70 14.15 -6.64 16.31
C TYR A 70 12.86 -7.39 16.64
N VAL A 71 12.85 -8.72 16.50
CA VAL A 71 11.64 -9.54 16.75
C VAL A 71 11.25 -9.47 18.22
N LYS A 72 12.22 -9.55 19.13
CA LYS A 72 11.98 -9.36 20.57
C LYS A 72 11.36 -8.00 20.87
N SER A 73 11.89 -6.92 20.28
CA SER A 73 11.35 -5.57 20.50
C SER A 73 9.90 -5.46 20.07
N VAL A 74 9.56 -5.92 18.87
CA VAL A 74 8.19 -5.86 18.34
C VAL A 74 7.22 -6.70 19.19
N GLU A 75 7.61 -7.93 19.56
CA GLU A 75 6.80 -8.81 20.42
C GLU A 75 6.60 -8.23 21.82
N SER A 76 7.65 -7.63 22.40
CA SER A 76 7.60 -7.06 23.74
C SER A 76 6.70 -5.82 23.77
N LEU A 77 6.78 -4.95 22.76
CA LEU A 77 5.88 -3.82 22.62
C LEU A 77 4.43 -4.28 22.43
N TRP A 78 4.19 -5.26 21.55
CA TRP A 78 2.83 -5.79 21.36
C TRP A 78 2.25 -6.33 22.66
N ALA A 79 3.01 -7.08 23.45
CA ALA A 79 2.54 -7.62 24.73
C ALA A 79 2.09 -6.55 25.73
N LEU A 80 2.61 -5.32 25.64
CA LEU A 80 2.16 -4.19 26.45
C LEU A 80 0.82 -3.62 25.97
N TYR A 81 0.56 -3.66 24.66
CA TYR A 81 -0.61 -3.04 24.01
C TYR A 81 -1.77 -4.02 23.73
N SER A 82 -1.54 -5.33 23.79
CA SER A 82 -2.37 -6.39 23.17
C SER A 82 -3.78 -6.64 23.76
N LYS A 83 -4.41 -5.67 24.43
CA LYS A 83 -5.74 -5.85 25.05
C LYS A 83 -6.86 -5.89 24.01
N GLY A 84 -7.03 -7.03 23.34
CA GLY A 84 -8.23 -7.37 22.55
C GLY A 84 -8.28 -6.84 21.11
N LEU A 85 -7.19 -6.26 20.61
CA LEU A 85 -7.16 -5.63 19.27
C LEU A 85 -6.82 -6.62 18.12
N GLY A 86 -6.37 -7.83 18.43
CA GLY A 86 -5.90 -8.79 17.43
C GLY A 86 -7.00 -9.36 16.53
N MET A 87 -6.81 -9.26 15.22
CA MET A 87 -7.59 -9.97 14.21
C MET A 87 -7.24 -11.46 14.18
N SER A 88 -8.14 -12.28 13.65
CA SER A 88 -7.87 -13.71 13.43
C SER A 88 -6.87 -13.90 12.29
N LEU A 89 -5.88 -14.77 12.47
CA LEU A 89 -4.96 -15.18 11.40
C LEU A 89 -5.70 -15.70 10.16
N ASN A 90 -6.84 -16.37 10.36
CA ASN A 90 -7.65 -16.93 9.29
C ASN A 90 -8.36 -15.87 8.43
N ALA A 91 -8.39 -14.61 8.86
CA ALA A 91 -8.83 -13.51 8.02
C ALA A 91 -7.88 -13.32 6.82
N TRP A 92 -6.59 -13.63 6.99
CA TRP A 92 -5.58 -13.37 5.97
C TRP A 92 -5.36 -14.56 5.03
N HIS A 93 -5.34 -14.27 3.73
CA HIS A 93 -4.90 -15.21 2.71
C HIS A 93 -3.39 -15.12 2.51
N LEU A 94 -2.63 -15.86 3.32
CA LEU A 94 -1.16 -15.90 3.27
C LEU A 94 -0.62 -16.94 2.27
N SER A 95 -1.34 -18.04 2.04
CA SER A 95 -0.95 -19.10 1.11
C SER A 95 -0.97 -18.65 -0.36
N CYS A 96 -0.05 -19.17 -1.18
CA CYS A 96 0.02 -18.92 -2.62
C CYS A 96 0.14 -17.44 -3.01
N THR A 97 0.60 -16.60 -2.09
CA THR A 97 0.97 -15.22 -2.36
C THR A 97 2.47 -15.15 -2.63
N ARG A 98 2.90 -14.43 -3.67
CA ARG A 98 4.33 -14.19 -3.90
C ARG A 98 4.93 -13.51 -2.65
N PRO A 99 6.12 -13.89 -2.18
CA PRO A 99 6.69 -13.33 -0.94
C PRO A 99 6.68 -11.79 -0.88
N TYR A 100 7.03 -11.12 -1.97
CA TYR A 100 6.98 -9.65 -2.13
C TYR A 100 5.57 -9.02 -2.02
N ASN A 101 4.52 -9.83 -2.15
CA ASN A 101 3.13 -9.41 -2.04
C ASN A 101 2.49 -9.81 -0.71
N SER A 102 3.27 -10.37 0.22
CA SER A 102 2.80 -10.77 1.55
C SER A 102 2.12 -9.58 2.27
N PRO A 103 0.93 -9.76 2.85
CA PRO A 103 0.28 -8.72 3.65
C PRO A 103 1.17 -8.15 4.74
N LEU A 104 1.98 -8.99 5.36
CA LEU A 104 2.93 -8.58 6.40
C LEU A 104 3.95 -7.56 5.88
N ARG A 105 4.58 -7.80 4.71
CA ARG A 105 5.48 -6.82 4.09
C ARG A 105 4.77 -5.51 3.73
N ARG A 106 3.49 -5.58 3.37
CA ARG A 106 2.70 -4.40 3.04
C ARG A 106 2.34 -3.56 4.27
N LEU A 107 2.09 -4.20 5.41
CA LEU A 107 1.90 -3.51 6.69
C LEU A 107 3.19 -2.85 7.16
N VAL A 108 4.30 -3.56 7.04
CA VAL A 108 5.63 -3.01 7.26
C VAL A 108 5.85 -1.78 6.36
N ALA A 109 5.52 -1.82 5.08
CA ALA A 109 5.61 -0.64 4.21
C ALA A 109 4.76 0.54 4.72
N MET A 110 3.57 0.28 5.28
CA MET A 110 2.74 1.32 5.87
C MET A 110 3.43 2.02 7.04
N SER A 111 4.18 1.30 7.88
CA SER A 111 4.91 1.92 8.99
C SER A 111 5.92 2.95 8.50
N TYR A 112 6.70 2.63 7.46
CA TYR A 112 7.64 3.61 6.89
C TYR A 112 6.95 4.83 6.29
N LEU A 113 5.79 4.65 5.64
CA LEU A 113 5.05 5.79 5.10
C LEU A 113 4.53 6.70 6.21
N VAL A 114 4.01 6.13 7.30
CA VAL A 114 3.56 6.91 8.46
C VAL A 114 4.74 7.63 9.11
N THR A 115 5.85 6.94 9.38
CA THR A 115 7.06 7.55 9.96
C THR A 115 7.59 8.68 9.07
N ARG A 116 7.70 8.46 7.75
CA ARG A 116 8.20 9.45 6.78
C ARG A 116 7.40 10.77 6.79
N TYR A 117 6.10 10.68 7.02
CA TYR A 117 5.19 11.82 6.93
C TYR A 117 4.60 12.21 8.29
N ARG A 118 5.18 11.79 9.41
CA ARG A 118 4.58 11.98 10.74
C ARG A 118 4.36 13.46 11.10
N ASP A 119 5.30 14.33 10.71
CA ASP A 119 5.29 15.74 11.11
C ASP A 119 4.20 16.55 10.38
N GLU A 120 3.81 16.12 9.18
CA GLU A 120 2.90 16.87 8.31
C GLU A 120 1.62 16.12 7.96
N GLY A 121 1.56 14.82 8.25
CA GLY A 121 0.52 13.91 7.81
C GLY A 121 0.77 13.36 6.41
N LEU A 122 0.28 12.13 6.18
CA LEU A 122 0.53 11.38 4.94
C LEU A 122 0.04 12.11 3.69
N LEU A 123 -1.19 12.65 3.70
CA LEU A 123 -1.76 13.33 2.52
C LEU A 123 -1.11 14.69 2.25
N PRO A 124 -0.98 15.62 3.21
CA PRO A 124 -0.27 16.87 2.98
C PRO A 124 1.17 16.65 2.53
N GLY A 125 1.87 15.69 3.14
CA GLY A 125 3.24 15.33 2.76
C GLY A 125 3.36 14.84 1.32
N LEU A 126 2.44 13.97 0.85
CA LEU A 126 2.42 13.49 -0.53
C LEU A 126 2.12 14.60 -1.56
N TRP A 127 1.30 15.58 -1.19
CA TRP A 127 0.84 16.63 -2.09
C TRP A 127 1.63 17.93 -1.99
N ARG A 128 2.60 18.05 -1.07
CA ARG A 128 3.36 19.28 -0.81
C ARG A 128 3.94 19.92 -2.08
N ASN A 129 4.50 19.11 -2.96
CA ASN A 129 5.14 19.57 -4.19
C ASN A 129 4.14 20.08 -5.25
N TYR A 130 2.84 19.91 -5.01
CA TYR A 130 1.75 20.31 -5.91
C TYR A 130 0.86 21.42 -5.34
N ALA A 131 1.22 22.02 -4.20
CA ALA A 131 0.41 23.04 -3.52
C ALA A 131 0.14 24.30 -4.37
N GLY A 132 0.93 24.53 -5.44
CA GLY A 132 0.77 25.65 -6.38
C GLY A 132 0.38 25.24 -7.80
N GLY A 133 -0.14 24.02 -8.01
CA GLY A 133 -0.41 23.45 -9.34
C GLY A 133 0.59 22.36 -9.72
N ILE A 134 0.67 22.02 -11.01
CA ILE A 134 1.74 21.14 -11.54
C ILE A 134 2.86 22.07 -12.04
N PRO A 135 4.00 22.19 -11.33
CA PRO A 135 5.09 23.02 -11.81
C PRO A 135 5.72 22.44 -13.08
N VAL A 136 6.34 23.29 -13.89
CA VAL A 136 7.08 22.87 -15.08
C VAL A 136 8.19 21.88 -14.67
N GLY A 137 8.21 20.71 -15.29
CA GLY A 137 9.17 19.64 -14.98
C GLY A 137 8.77 18.69 -13.86
N GLN A 138 7.63 18.92 -13.20
CA GLN A 138 7.03 17.92 -12.31
C GLN A 138 6.07 17.00 -13.06
N ASP A 139 6.08 15.73 -12.68
CA ASP A 139 5.21 14.69 -13.22
C ASP A 139 4.71 13.77 -12.11
N TRP A 140 4.08 12.65 -12.49
CA TRP A 140 3.57 11.66 -11.54
C TRP A 140 4.67 10.87 -10.80
N ARG A 141 5.95 10.94 -11.22
CA ARG A 141 7.05 10.16 -10.62
C ARG A 141 7.35 10.62 -9.21
N GLN A 142 7.16 11.90 -8.88
CA GLN A 142 7.34 12.38 -7.51
C GLN A 142 6.32 11.75 -6.55
N LEU A 143 5.08 11.54 -6.99
CA LEU A 143 4.10 10.76 -6.23
C LEU A 143 4.53 9.28 -6.10
N GLU A 144 5.11 8.71 -7.16
CA GLU A 144 5.67 7.36 -7.09
C GLU A 144 6.79 7.26 -6.05
N GLU A 145 7.74 8.20 -6.08
CA GLU A 145 8.87 8.28 -5.16
C GLU A 145 8.42 8.47 -3.71
N GLY A 146 7.45 9.37 -3.46
CA GLY A 146 6.90 9.61 -2.13
C GLY A 146 6.23 8.39 -1.50
N LEU A 147 5.66 7.50 -2.32
CA LEU A 147 5.02 6.25 -1.86
C LEU A 147 5.92 5.02 -1.92
N MET A 148 7.04 5.07 -2.64
CA MET A 148 7.97 3.94 -2.69
C MET A 148 8.65 3.77 -1.33
N VAL A 149 8.77 2.51 -0.90
CA VAL A 149 9.41 2.14 0.37
C VAL A 149 10.56 1.18 0.10
N THR A 150 11.73 1.60 0.53
CA THR A 150 12.94 0.80 0.67
C THR A 150 13.33 0.75 2.13
N ALA A 151 13.90 -0.37 2.57
CA ALA A 151 14.50 -0.53 3.89
C ALA A 151 15.89 -1.16 3.76
N ASP A 152 16.72 -0.91 4.76
CA ASP A 152 18.06 -1.44 4.95
C ASP A 152 18.18 -2.25 6.27
N ASP A 153 17.06 -2.48 6.94
CA ASP A 153 16.96 -3.19 8.22
C ASP A 153 16.55 -4.67 8.05
N TYR A 154 15.95 -5.24 9.10
CA TYR A 154 15.42 -6.61 9.13
C TYR A 154 14.67 -6.98 7.84
N TRP A 155 13.82 -6.09 7.33
CA TRP A 155 12.92 -6.35 6.21
C TRP A 155 13.58 -6.29 4.83
N ALA A 156 14.79 -5.75 4.73
CA ALA A 156 15.62 -5.85 3.53
C ALA A 156 16.05 -7.30 3.25
N CYS A 157 16.28 -8.05 4.33
CA CYS A 157 16.84 -9.39 4.32
C CYS A 157 15.84 -10.49 4.69
N HIS A 158 14.57 -10.17 4.95
CA HIS A 158 13.56 -11.16 5.35
C HIS A 158 12.21 -10.96 4.64
N PHE A 159 11.62 -12.03 4.14
CA PHE A 159 10.25 -12.00 3.59
C PHE A 159 9.17 -12.06 4.65
N ASP A 160 9.46 -12.75 5.75
CA ASP A 160 8.63 -12.98 6.93
C ASP A 160 9.59 -13.20 8.11
N PHE A 161 9.06 -13.27 9.33
CA PHE A 161 9.84 -13.54 10.52
C PHE A 161 10.64 -14.85 10.40
N GLY A 162 11.97 -14.76 10.46
CA GLY A 162 12.86 -15.91 10.34
C GLY A 162 12.98 -16.51 8.94
N VAL A 163 12.32 -15.92 7.93
CA VAL A 163 12.38 -16.37 6.55
C VAL A 163 13.29 -15.44 5.77
N ALA A 164 14.57 -15.83 5.67
CA ALA A 164 15.59 -15.04 5.00
C ALA A 164 15.31 -14.87 3.50
N ASN A 165 15.64 -13.69 2.99
CA ASN A 165 15.76 -13.38 1.59
C ASN A 165 17.25 -13.44 1.22
N LEU A 166 17.66 -14.51 0.52
CA LEU A 166 19.05 -14.78 0.17
C LEU A 166 19.69 -13.71 -0.72
N THR A 167 18.86 -12.94 -1.45
CA THR A 167 19.29 -11.79 -2.22
C THR A 167 18.61 -10.56 -1.62
N ALA A 168 19.32 -9.87 -0.72
CA ALA A 168 18.80 -8.69 -0.05
C ALA A 168 18.08 -7.77 -1.05
N SER A 169 16.81 -7.49 -0.75
CA SER A 169 15.97 -6.66 -1.60
C SER A 169 15.45 -5.53 -0.74
N PRO A 170 16.02 -4.33 -0.87
CA PRO A 170 15.62 -3.22 -0.03
C PRO A 170 14.17 -2.81 -0.30
N THR A 171 13.63 -3.08 -1.49
CA THR A 171 12.27 -2.69 -1.87
C THR A 171 11.21 -3.47 -1.11
N ILE A 172 10.45 -2.77 -0.27
CA ILE A 172 9.26 -3.29 0.41
C ILE A 172 7.99 -2.93 -0.38
N LEU A 173 7.89 -1.69 -0.85
CA LEU A 173 6.79 -1.19 -1.69
C LEU A 173 7.36 -0.57 -2.97
N GLY A 174 7.36 -1.37 -4.04
CA GLY A 174 7.94 -0.97 -5.32
C GLY A 174 6.97 -0.28 -6.29
N LYS A 175 7.56 0.32 -7.33
CA LYS A 175 6.89 1.13 -8.36
C LYS A 175 5.58 0.56 -8.86
N GLY A 176 5.56 -0.69 -9.35
CA GLY A 176 4.36 -1.26 -9.96
C GLY A 176 3.13 -1.22 -9.03
N ARG A 177 3.32 -1.50 -7.73
CA ARG A 177 2.24 -1.42 -6.76
C ARG A 177 1.89 0.02 -6.39
N VAL A 178 2.90 0.88 -6.29
CA VAL A 178 2.68 2.31 -6.04
C VAL A 178 1.86 2.94 -7.16
N SER A 179 2.18 2.66 -8.43
CA SER A 179 1.41 3.17 -9.57
C SER A 179 -0.05 2.68 -9.54
N ASP A 180 -0.28 1.41 -9.15
CA ASP A 180 -1.65 0.89 -8.95
C ASP A 180 -2.39 1.65 -7.83
N ILE A 181 -1.72 1.95 -6.71
CA ILE A 181 -2.31 2.72 -5.59
C ILE A 181 -2.64 4.13 -6.05
N ILE A 182 -1.71 4.80 -6.74
CA ILE A 182 -1.91 6.17 -7.19
C ILE A 182 -3.12 6.27 -8.13
N VAL A 183 -3.14 5.43 -9.17
CA VAL A 183 -4.18 5.49 -10.21
C VAL A 183 -5.55 5.06 -9.69
N ASN A 184 -5.62 4.00 -8.87
CA ASN A 184 -6.91 3.43 -8.47
C ASN A 184 -7.44 4.01 -7.15
N VAL A 185 -6.61 4.68 -6.35
CA VAL A 185 -6.97 5.16 -5.02
C VAL A 185 -6.62 6.62 -4.83
N LEU A 186 -5.34 7.01 -4.90
CA LEU A 186 -4.93 8.37 -4.54
C LEU A 186 -5.55 9.44 -5.44
N LEU A 187 -5.45 9.29 -6.77
CA LEU A 187 -6.00 10.26 -7.71
C LEU A 187 -7.53 10.36 -7.61
N PRO A 188 -8.32 9.25 -7.68
CA PRO A 188 -9.77 9.34 -7.53
C PRO A 188 -10.21 9.90 -6.18
N PHE A 189 -9.52 9.53 -5.10
CA PHE A 189 -9.80 10.05 -3.76
C PHE A 189 -9.58 11.56 -3.69
N THR A 190 -8.40 12.04 -4.10
CA THR A 190 -8.09 13.48 -4.05
C THR A 190 -9.03 14.28 -4.93
N PHE A 191 -9.40 13.78 -6.11
CA PHE A 191 -10.40 14.41 -6.97
C PHE A 191 -11.76 14.54 -6.27
N ALA A 192 -12.29 13.43 -5.72
CA ALA A 192 -13.58 13.43 -5.04
C ALA A 192 -13.58 14.31 -3.77
N TRP A 193 -12.47 14.29 -3.02
CA TRP A 193 -12.30 15.15 -1.85
C TRP A 193 -12.28 16.65 -2.24
N SER A 194 -11.62 16.99 -3.35
CA SER A 194 -11.60 18.34 -3.92
C SER A 194 -13.01 18.87 -4.19
N GLU A 195 -13.82 18.07 -4.90
CA GLU A 195 -15.19 18.40 -5.28
C GLU A 195 -16.08 18.54 -4.05
N ALA A 196 -15.99 17.58 -3.12
CA ALA A 196 -16.80 17.58 -1.89
C ALA A 196 -16.50 18.77 -0.97
N ASN A 197 -15.31 19.36 -1.05
CA ASN A 197 -14.89 20.49 -0.22
C ASN A 197 -14.89 21.83 -0.97
N GLY A 198 -15.35 21.87 -2.23
CA GLY A 198 -15.40 23.09 -3.03
C GLY A 198 -14.01 23.71 -3.30
N ARG A 199 -12.96 22.89 -3.35
CA ARG A 199 -11.58 23.33 -3.64
C ARG A 199 -11.19 22.88 -5.04
N PRO A 200 -11.13 23.75 -6.05
CA PRO A 200 -10.87 23.32 -7.43
C PRO A 200 -9.39 22.99 -7.72
N GLU A 201 -8.44 23.52 -6.95
CA GLU A 201 -7.01 23.44 -7.26
C GLU A 201 -6.47 21.99 -7.26
N PRO A 202 -6.75 21.14 -6.24
CA PRO A 202 -6.32 19.74 -6.25
C PRO A 202 -6.94 18.93 -7.40
N ALA A 203 -8.18 19.21 -7.78
CA ALA A 203 -8.85 18.55 -8.90
C ALA A 203 -8.12 18.82 -10.23
N ILE A 204 -7.71 20.07 -10.49
CA ILE A 204 -6.96 20.45 -11.68
C ILE A 204 -5.61 19.72 -11.73
N VAL A 205 -4.88 19.69 -10.61
CA VAL A 205 -3.61 18.96 -10.49
C VAL A 205 -3.82 17.47 -10.77
N VAL A 206 -4.79 16.85 -10.11
CA VAL A 206 -5.07 15.42 -10.27
C VAL A 206 -5.43 15.09 -11.72
N GLN A 207 -6.25 15.90 -12.37
CA GLN A 207 -6.60 15.72 -13.78
C GLN A 207 -5.37 15.80 -14.68
N GLY A 208 -4.51 16.80 -14.48
CA GLY A 208 -3.28 16.94 -15.25
C GLY A 208 -2.33 15.75 -15.07
N LEU A 209 -2.15 15.27 -13.84
CA LEU A 209 -1.33 14.09 -13.54
C LEU A 209 -1.93 12.81 -14.16
N TYR A 210 -3.25 12.63 -14.04
CA TYR A 210 -3.95 11.49 -14.61
C TYR A 210 -3.86 11.46 -16.15
N GLN A 211 -3.89 12.63 -16.79
CA GLN A 211 -3.76 12.73 -18.24
C GLN A 211 -2.41 12.27 -18.77
N GLN A 212 -1.35 12.52 -18.00
CA GLN A 212 0.04 12.21 -18.33
C GLN A 212 0.47 10.80 -17.89
N TYR A 213 -0.28 10.16 -16.98
CA TYR A 213 0.10 8.87 -16.39
C TYR A 213 0.27 7.75 -17.44
N PRO A 214 1.44 7.10 -17.51
CA PRO A 214 1.73 6.06 -18.48
C PRO A 214 0.95 4.80 -18.16
N LYS A 215 0.76 3.92 -19.15
CA LYS A 215 0.09 2.64 -18.94
C LYS A 215 0.70 1.85 -17.77
N LEU A 216 -0.16 1.22 -16.98
CA LEU A 216 0.19 0.26 -15.94
C LEU A 216 0.36 -1.16 -16.50
N SER A 217 0.71 -2.11 -15.63
CA SER A 217 0.76 -3.53 -15.98
C SER A 217 -0.63 -4.06 -16.36
N ALA A 218 -0.72 -4.76 -17.49
CA ALA A 218 -1.99 -5.30 -17.97
C ALA A 218 -2.41 -6.54 -17.16
N ASN A 219 -3.62 -6.51 -16.60
CA ASN A 219 -4.26 -7.67 -15.99
C ASN A 219 -5.01 -8.53 -17.03
N ALA A 220 -5.57 -9.66 -16.61
CA ALA A 220 -6.29 -10.58 -17.49
C ALA A 220 -7.47 -9.91 -18.22
N VAL A 221 -8.22 -9.04 -17.52
CA VAL A 221 -9.35 -8.29 -18.10
C VAL A 221 -8.88 -7.33 -19.19
N LEU A 222 -7.79 -6.59 -18.96
CA LEU A 222 -7.21 -5.71 -19.98
C LEU A 222 -6.75 -6.49 -21.21
N LYS A 223 -6.07 -7.63 -21.01
CA LYS A 223 -5.66 -8.49 -22.13
C LYS A 223 -6.86 -9.01 -22.92
N HIS A 224 -7.91 -9.45 -22.21
CA HIS A 224 -9.16 -9.89 -22.81
C HIS A 224 -9.83 -8.77 -23.64
N MET A 225 -10.03 -7.59 -23.05
CA MET A 225 -10.64 -6.45 -23.75
C MET A 225 -9.83 -5.99 -24.95
N MET A 226 -8.51 -5.99 -24.85
CA MET A 226 -7.62 -5.69 -25.98
C MET A 226 -7.81 -6.68 -27.14
N SER A 227 -7.91 -7.98 -26.82
CA SER A 227 -8.18 -9.02 -27.81
C SER A 227 -9.57 -8.88 -28.43
N GLN A 228 -10.60 -8.68 -27.60
CA GLN A 228 -11.99 -8.57 -28.02
C GLN A 228 -12.21 -7.39 -28.97
N LEU A 229 -11.66 -6.23 -28.64
CA LEU A 229 -11.75 -5.02 -29.48
C LEU A 229 -10.68 -4.97 -30.58
N ARG A 230 -9.81 -5.98 -30.68
CA ARG A 230 -8.70 -6.05 -31.64
C ARG A 230 -7.78 -4.83 -31.59
N VAL A 231 -7.55 -4.28 -30.39
CA VAL A 231 -6.67 -3.12 -30.16
C VAL A 231 -5.35 -3.53 -29.53
N GLY A 232 -4.25 -3.03 -30.09
CA GLY A 232 -2.89 -3.33 -29.60
C GLY A 232 -2.37 -2.34 -28.56
N HIS A 233 -1.19 -2.63 -28.01
CA HIS A 233 -0.51 -1.79 -27.01
C HIS A 233 -0.12 -0.39 -27.53
N ARG A 234 -0.05 -0.19 -28.84
CA ARG A 234 0.16 1.14 -29.46
C ARG A 234 -1.05 2.06 -29.25
N ILE A 235 -2.25 1.49 -29.30
CA ILE A 235 -3.49 2.20 -29.01
C ILE A 235 -3.64 2.32 -27.50
N VAL A 236 -3.56 1.21 -26.75
CA VAL A 236 -3.71 1.20 -25.29
C VAL A 236 -2.37 1.54 -24.60
N ASN A 237 -1.95 2.79 -24.78
CA ASN A 237 -0.62 3.27 -24.38
C ASN A 237 -0.62 4.16 -23.12
N SER A 238 -1.77 4.42 -22.51
CA SER A 238 -1.92 5.26 -21.32
C SER A 238 -2.85 4.62 -20.29
N THR A 239 -2.73 5.06 -19.03
CA THR A 239 -3.64 4.65 -17.96
C THR A 239 -5.09 4.98 -18.29
N ARG A 240 -5.36 6.15 -18.87
CA ARG A 240 -6.72 6.56 -19.25
C ARG A 240 -7.39 5.57 -20.18
N ARG A 241 -6.64 5.08 -21.20
CA ARG A 241 -7.16 4.09 -22.15
C ARG A 241 -7.37 2.73 -21.48
N GLN A 242 -6.47 2.32 -20.58
CA GLN A 242 -6.67 1.10 -19.80
C GLN A 242 -7.92 1.19 -18.91
N GLN A 243 -8.11 2.29 -18.19
CA GLN A 243 -9.29 2.50 -17.34
C GLN A 243 -10.58 2.58 -18.17
N GLY A 244 -10.53 3.17 -19.38
CA GLY A 244 -11.63 3.12 -20.34
C GLY A 244 -12.03 1.69 -20.72
N LEU A 245 -11.05 0.82 -21.03
CA LEU A 245 -11.33 -0.60 -21.31
C LEU A 245 -11.91 -1.34 -20.10
N LEU A 246 -11.38 -1.08 -18.91
CA LEU A 246 -11.92 -1.65 -17.67
C LEU A 246 -13.35 -1.18 -17.41
N HIS A 247 -13.66 0.08 -17.72
CA HIS A 247 -15.01 0.63 -17.61
C HIS A 247 -15.97 -0.09 -18.56
N ILE A 248 -15.62 -0.20 -19.84
CA ILE A 248 -16.43 -0.93 -20.85
C ILE A 248 -16.69 -2.37 -20.39
N TYR A 249 -15.66 -3.08 -19.92
CA TYR A 249 -15.82 -4.44 -19.41
C TYR A 249 -16.85 -4.52 -18.27
N ARG A 250 -16.77 -3.60 -17.30
CA ARG A 250 -17.64 -3.58 -16.11
C ARG A 250 -19.07 -3.10 -16.40
N THR A 251 -19.28 -2.26 -17.40
CA THR A 251 -20.61 -1.71 -17.71
C THR A 251 -21.34 -2.52 -18.77
N LEU A 252 -20.61 -3.21 -19.65
CA LEU A 252 -21.18 -4.01 -20.74
C LEU A 252 -20.89 -5.50 -20.58
N CYS A 253 -19.62 -5.92 -20.53
CA CYS A 253 -19.29 -7.33 -20.63
C CYS A 253 -19.76 -8.15 -19.43
N THR A 254 -19.67 -7.62 -18.22
CA THR A 254 -20.22 -8.29 -17.03
C THR A 254 -21.74 -8.38 -17.03
N GLN A 255 -22.41 -7.64 -17.92
CA GLN A 255 -23.86 -7.70 -18.15
C GLN A 255 -24.22 -8.57 -19.36
N GLY A 256 -23.25 -9.28 -19.97
CA GLY A 256 -23.46 -10.10 -21.17
C GLY A 256 -23.68 -9.29 -22.45
N ARG A 257 -23.29 -8.00 -22.48
CA ARG A 257 -23.53 -7.08 -23.62
C ARG A 257 -22.29 -6.85 -24.48
N CYS A 258 -21.45 -7.87 -24.64
CA CYS A 258 -20.13 -7.77 -25.25
C CYS A 258 -19.90 -8.74 -26.43
N ASP A 259 -20.98 -9.27 -26.99
CA ASP A 259 -20.98 -10.13 -28.17
C ASP A 259 -20.88 -9.32 -29.47
#